data_AF-A0AA92TTD5-F1
#
_entry.id   AF-A0AA92TTD5-F1
#
_cell.length_a   1.000
_cell.length_b   1.000
_cell.length_c   1.000
_cell.angle_alpha   90.00
_cell.angle_beta   90.00
_cell.angle_gamma   90.00
#
_symmetry.space_group_name_H-M   'P 1'
#
loop_
_entity.id
_entity.type
_entity.pdbx_description
1 polymer ?
#
loop_
_entity_poly.entity_id
_entity_poly.type
_entity_poly.pdbx_seq_one_letter_code
_entity_poly.pdbx_strand_id
1 'polypeptide(L)'
;MRASYDTITSDFRSLVKQTWTTHVPFAVLLAIVLYFLLPNKPLHDWGAVNPMASFILQTIIYGATIVMAIVSFWHLLPRKQLCPKGEKRKIGKSLLRILRHFGGFFLTSFHGMIIVGIATFIAALPSIILIIAQFYSQLGALDGDPLGVPGYFTPLLFLVFTITFLLIIYALSWLGISLAYQFGSYKVQDEEKQRMKESQKMATTEIEKY
;
A
#
# COMPACT_ATOMS: atom_id res chain seq x y z
N MET A 1 -16.07 8.96 12.59
CA MET A 1 -15.29 10.06 12.01
C MET A 1 -14.13 10.45 12.92
N ARG A 2 -14.37 10.79 14.21
CA ARG A 2 -13.32 11.07 15.22
C ARG A 2 -12.21 10.00 15.30
N ALA A 3 -12.60 8.71 15.37
CA ALA A 3 -11.65 7.61 15.48
C ALA A 3 -10.62 7.49 14.34
N SER A 4 -10.94 7.89 13.10
CA SER A 4 -9.98 7.86 11.97
C SER A 4 -8.98 8.99 12.04
N TYR A 5 -9.49 10.18 12.39
CA TYR A 5 -8.66 11.36 12.61
C TYR A 5 -7.73 11.11 13.79
N ASP A 6 -8.25 10.65 14.92
CA ASP A 6 -7.48 10.31 16.12
C ASP A 6 -6.42 9.22 15.83
N THR A 7 -6.76 8.18 15.06
CA THR A 7 -5.78 7.13 14.69
C THR A 7 -4.63 7.68 13.83
N ILE A 8 -4.85 8.71 13.02
CA ILE A 8 -3.82 9.34 12.18
C ILE A 8 -3.03 10.40 12.96
N THR A 9 -3.70 11.24 13.76
CA THR A 9 -3.10 12.46 14.32
C THR A 9 -2.65 12.34 15.77
N SER A 10 -3.22 11.44 16.59
CA SER A 10 -2.81 11.30 18.00
C SER A 10 -1.98 10.05 18.29
N ASP A 11 -1.91 9.07 17.38
CA ASP A 11 -1.46 7.72 17.73
C ASP A 11 -0.58 7.01 16.66
N PHE A 12 0.28 7.74 15.95
CA PHE A 12 1.22 7.16 14.95
C PHE A 12 2.01 5.97 15.52
N ARG A 13 2.44 6.06 16.80
CA ARG A 13 3.12 4.96 17.51
C ARG A 13 2.24 3.72 17.67
N SER A 14 0.95 3.91 17.90
CA SER A 14 -0.04 2.82 17.98
C SER A 14 -0.25 2.16 16.62
N LEU A 15 -0.33 2.96 15.53
CA LEU A 15 -0.42 2.47 14.16
C LEU A 15 0.80 1.61 13.79
N VAL A 16 2.01 2.09 14.10
CA VAL A 16 3.25 1.32 13.90
C VAL A 16 3.21 0.03 14.73
N LYS A 17 2.87 0.09 16.02
CA LYS A 17 2.76 -1.12 16.89
C LYS A 17 1.70 -2.11 16.42
N GLN A 18 0.65 -1.66 15.74
CA GLN A 18 -0.39 -2.53 15.23
C GLN A 18 -0.02 -3.18 13.90
N THR A 19 0.79 -2.49 13.07
CA THR A 19 1.05 -2.89 11.69
C THR A 19 2.48 -3.37 11.43
N TRP A 20 3.41 -3.20 12.38
CA TRP A 20 4.82 -3.61 12.18
C TRP A 20 4.95 -5.12 11.93
N THR A 21 4.11 -5.95 12.56
CA THR A 21 4.13 -7.41 12.38
C THR A 21 3.79 -7.85 10.96
N THR A 22 3.09 -7.01 10.19
CA THR A 22 2.74 -7.28 8.79
C THR A 22 3.63 -6.51 7.83
N HIS A 23 3.89 -5.22 8.10
CA HIS A 23 4.65 -4.35 7.22
C HIS A 23 6.15 -4.68 7.17
N VAL A 24 6.76 -5.07 8.29
CA VAL A 24 8.19 -5.40 8.31
C VAL A 24 8.48 -6.67 7.50
N PRO A 25 7.79 -7.82 7.73
CA PRO A 25 8.03 -9.00 6.91
C PRO A 25 7.68 -8.77 5.44
N PHE A 26 6.64 -7.97 5.16
CA PHE A 26 6.30 -7.62 3.79
C PHE A 26 7.39 -6.80 3.09
N ALA A 27 7.97 -5.80 3.77
CA ALA A 27 9.09 -5.01 3.25
C ALA A 27 10.33 -5.87 2.97
N VAL A 28 10.64 -6.81 3.87
CA VAL A 28 11.76 -7.76 3.68
C VAL A 28 11.52 -8.67 2.48
N LEU A 29 10.31 -9.20 2.34
CA LEU A 29 9.94 -10.01 1.17
C LEU A 29 10.04 -9.21 -0.13
N LEU A 30 9.55 -7.97 -0.16
CA LEU A 30 9.70 -7.09 -1.32
C LEU A 30 11.17 -6.81 -1.66
N ALA A 31 12.03 -6.63 -0.65
CA ALA A 31 13.47 -6.47 -0.87
C ALA A 31 14.09 -7.72 -1.51
N ILE A 32 13.70 -8.93 -1.06
CA ILE A 32 14.14 -10.20 -1.66
C ILE A 32 13.62 -10.35 -3.09
N VAL A 33 12.35 -10.03 -3.33
CA VAL A 33 11.76 -10.05 -4.68
C VAL A 33 12.53 -9.12 -5.60
N LEU A 34 12.74 -7.86 -5.19
CA LEU A 34 13.48 -6.90 -6.00
C LEU A 34 14.93 -7.37 -6.25
N TYR A 35 15.58 -7.98 -5.27
CA TYR A 35 16.90 -8.58 -5.44
C TYR A 35 16.91 -9.71 -6.47
N PHE A 36 15.88 -10.57 -6.51
CA PHE A 36 15.74 -11.63 -7.52
C PHE A 36 15.46 -11.09 -8.91
N LEU A 37 14.81 -9.92 -9.02
CA LEU A 37 14.55 -9.26 -10.30
C LEU A 37 15.78 -8.53 -10.85
N LEU A 38 16.74 -8.17 -9.99
CA LEU A 38 17.95 -7.48 -10.42
C LEU A 38 18.92 -8.44 -11.12
N PRO A 39 19.67 -7.97 -12.14
CA PRO A 39 20.75 -8.74 -12.71
C PRO A 39 21.73 -9.17 -11.63
N ASN A 40 22.00 -10.47 -11.58
CA ASN A 40 22.90 -11.07 -10.63
C ASN A 40 23.44 -12.38 -11.22
N LYS A 41 24.61 -12.29 -11.83
CA LYS A 41 25.26 -13.41 -12.51
C LYS A 41 25.48 -14.61 -11.56
N PRO A 42 26.04 -14.45 -10.35
CA PRO A 42 26.15 -15.58 -9.40
C PRO A 42 24.82 -16.26 -9.08
N LEU A 43 23.75 -15.49 -8.86
CA LEU A 43 22.43 -16.04 -8.55
C LEU A 43 21.80 -16.75 -9.76
N HIS A 44 21.96 -16.17 -10.95
CA HIS A 44 21.50 -16.76 -12.20
C HIS A 44 22.23 -18.08 -12.50
N ASP A 45 23.56 -18.10 -12.38
CA ASP A 45 24.39 -19.28 -12.61
C ASP A 45 24.02 -20.39 -11.61
N TRP A 46 23.80 -20.05 -10.33
CA TRP A 46 23.31 -21.01 -9.33
C TRP A 46 21.93 -21.60 -9.70
N GLY A 47 21.02 -20.76 -10.17
CA GLY A 47 19.68 -21.17 -10.60
C GLY A 47 19.70 -22.05 -11.85
N ALA A 48 20.64 -21.81 -12.78
CA ALA A 48 20.84 -22.64 -13.96
C ALA A 48 21.37 -24.04 -13.60
N VAL A 49 22.24 -24.13 -12.59
CA VAL A 49 22.76 -25.42 -12.07
C VAL A 49 21.68 -26.16 -11.27
N ASN A 50 20.80 -25.45 -10.56
CA ASN A 50 19.78 -26.03 -9.69
C ASN A 50 18.35 -25.58 -10.06
N PRO A 51 17.83 -25.99 -11.23
CA PRO A 51 16.59 -25.44 -11.78
C PRO A 51 15.37 -25.68 -10.89
N MET A 52 15.24 -26.88 -10.32
CA MET A 52 14.11 -27.22 -9.43
C MET A 52 14.15 -26.43 -8.11
N ALA A 53 15.34 -26.25 -7.52
CA ALA A 53 15.49 -25.50 -6.28
C ALA A 53 15.18 -24.01 -6.50
N SER A 54 15.68 -23.43 -7.60
CA SER A 54 15.39 -22.05 -7.99
C SER A 54 13.89 -21.81 -8.20
N PHE A 55 13.22 -22.69 -8.94
CA PHE A 55 11.78 -22.61 -9.18
C PHE A 55 10.98 -22.67 -7.88
N ILE A 56 11.30 -23.62 -6.99
CA ILE A 56 10.62 -23.77 -5.69
C ILE A 56 10.83 -22.54 -4.82
N LEU A 57 12.08 -22.07 -4.68
CA LEU A 57 12.44 -20.91 -3.88
C LEU A 57 11.71 -19.65 -4.36
N GLN A 58 11.73 -19.40 -5.67
CA GLN A 58 11.07 -18.25 -6.28
C GLN A 58 9.55 -18.31 -6.11
N THR A 59 8.95 -19.48 -6.31
CA THR A 59 7.51 -19.68 -6.12
C THR A 59 7.08 -19.42 -4.68
N ILE A 60 7.85 -19.91 -3.71
CA ILE A 60 7.57 -19.70 -2.27
C ILE A 60 7.66 -18.21 -1.93
N ILE A 61 8.72 -17.53 -2.36
CA ILE A 61 8.93 -16.11 -2.03
C ILE A 61 7.86 -15.23 -2.68
N TYR A 62 7.51 -15.48 -3.95
CA TYR A 62 6.46 -14.71 -4.63
C TYR A 62 5.08 -14.99 -4.04
N GLY A 63 4.78 -16.25 -3.73
CA GLY A 63 3.56 -16.65 -3.04
C GLY A 63 3.43 -15.98 -1.67
N ALA A 64 4.49 -16.03 -0.86
CA ALA A 64 4.55 -15.37 0.44
C ALA A 64 4.37 -13.86 0.33
N THR A 65 4.98 -13.22 -0.68
CA THR A 65 4.85 -11.78 -0.93
C THR A 65 3.41 -11.41 -1.27
N ILE A 66 2.72 -12.19 -2.11
CA ILE A 66 1.31 -11.97 -2.44
C ILE A 66 0.43 -12.13 -1.20
N VAL A 67 0.63 -13.18 -0.41
CA VAL A 67 -0.12 -13.40 0.84
C VAL A 67 0.09 -12.23 1.80
N MET A 68 1.33 -11.78 1.97
CA MET A 68 1.65 -10.66 2.86
C MET A 68 1.12 -9.32 2.34
N ALA A 69 1.03 -9.12 1.02
CA ALA A 69 0.39 -7.96 0.43
C ALA A 69 -1.11 -7.93 0.77
N ILE A 70 -1.80 -9.06 0.62
CA ILE A 70 -3.23 -9.20 0.97
C ILE A 70 -3.42 -8.94 2.47
N VAL A 71 -2.61 -9.56 3.33
CA VAL A 71 -2.69 -9.40 4.79
C VAL A 71 -2.42 -7.96 5.21
N SER A 72 -1.40 -7.31 4.65
CA SER A 72 -1.08 -5.90 4.94
C SER A 72 -2.22 -4.99 4.53
N PHE A 73 -2.75 -5.16 3.32
CA PHE A 73 -3.89 -4.38 2.83
C PHE A 73 -5.15 -4.60 3.68
N TRP A 74 -5.35 -5.82 4.15
CA TRP A 74 -6.47 -6.20 5.00
C TRP A 74 -6.40 -5.62 6.41
N HIS A 75 -5.20 -5.49 6.97
CA HIS A 75 -4.94 -4.78 8.23
C HIS A 75 -5.11 -3.26 8.09
N LEU A 76 -4.83 -2.73 6.90
CA LEU A 76 -4.96 -1.30 6.60
C LEU A 76 -6.39 -0.84 6.41
N LEU A 77 -7.29 -1.72 5.98
CA LEU A 77 -8.71 -1.40 5.90
C LEU A 77 -9.25 -1.16 7.32
N PRO A 78 -9.70 0.06 7.65
CA PRO A 78 -10.25 0.32 8.97
C PRO A 78 -11.64 -0.31 9.05
N ARG A 79 -11.69 -1.62 9.28
CA ARG A 79 -12.93 -2.41 9.31
C ARG A 79 -13.94 -1.86 10.31
N LYS A 80 -13.45 -1.36 11.44
CA LYS A 80 -14.27 -0.71 12.48
C LYS A 80 -14.88 0.63 12.04
N GLN A 81 -14.33 1.28 11.01
CA GLN A 81 -14.77 2.61 10.54
C GLN A 81 -15.68 2.54 9.32
N LEU A 82 -15.49 1.52 8.46
CA LEU A 82 -16.32 1.31 7.26
C LEU A 82 -17.63 0.57 7.54
N CYS A 83 -17.69 -0.25 8.58
CA CYS A 83 -18.91 -0.95 8.99
C CYS A 83 -19.06 -0.87 10.53
N PRO A 84 -20.12 -0.23 11.05
CA PRO A 84 -20.46 -0.38 12.47
C PRO A 84 -20.70 -1.86 12.78
N LYS A 85 -20.39 -2.28 14.03
CA LYS A 85 -20.53 -3.67 14.49
C LYS A 85 -21.90 -4.24 14.09
N GLY A 86 -21.91 -5.24 13.20
CA GLY A 86 -23.12 -6.00 12.81
C GLY A 86 -23.66 -5.77 11.39
N GLU A 87 -23.23 -4.74 10.67
CA GLU A 87 -23.76 -4.46 9.32
C GLU A 87 -22.95 -5.20 8.23
N LYS A 88 -23.60 -6.10 7.48
CA LYS A 88 -22.95 -6.78 6.33
C LYS A 88 -22.68 -5.77 5.20
N ARG A 89 -21.42 -5.67 4.76
CA ARG A 89 -21.00 -4.79 3.66
C ARG A 89 -21.72 -5.17 2.35
N LYS A 90 -22.70 -4.38 1.92
CA LYS A 90 -23.34 -4.52 0.60
C LYS A 90 -22.44 -3.89 -0.47
N ILE A 91 -21.54 -4.69 -1.05
CA ILE A 91 -20.54 -4.27 -2.05
C ILE A 91 -21.16 -3.44 -3.18
N GLY A 92 -22.32 -3.84 -3.71
CA GLY A 92 -22.99 -3.10 -4.79
C GLY A 92 -23.42 -1.67 -4.38
N LYS A 93 -23.92 -1.48 -3.16
CA LYS A 93 -24.29 -0.13 -2.66
C LYS A 93 -23.05 0.74 -2.39
N SER A 94 -21.94 0.12 -2.01
CA SER A 94 -20.64 0.79 -1.81
C SER A 94 -20.07 1.32 -3.12
N LEU A 95 -20.09 0.51 -4.18
CA LEU A 95 -19.61 0.90 -5.50
C LEU A 95 -20.48 2.01 -6.11
N LEU A 96 -21.80 1.89 -5.99
CA LEU A 96 -22.73 2.92 -6.47
C LEU A 96 -22.49 4.27 -5.79
N ARG A 97 -22.14 4.27 -4.50
CA ARG A 97 -21.81 5.49 -3.76
C ARG A 97 -20.52 6.14 -4.24
N ILE A 98 -19.47 5.35 -4.50
CA ILE A 98 -18.22 5.87 -5.10
C ILE A 98 -18.52 6.48 -6.46
N LEU A 99 -19.35 5.82 -7.28
CA LEU A 99 -19.73 6.33 -8.58
C LEU A 99 -20.54 7.63 -8.50
N ARG A 100 -21.41 7.77 -7.48
CA ARG A 100 -22.19 8.99 -7.23
C ARG A 100 -21.32 10.19 -6.84
N HIS A 101 -20.23 9.93 -6.10
CA HIS A 101 -19.27 10.94 -5.66
C HIS A 101 -17.94 10.86 -6.43
N PHE A 102 -17.98 10.35 -7.67
CA PHE A 102 -16.79 10.01 -8.44
C PHE A 102 -15.83 11.19 -8.60
N GLY A 103 -16.33 12.38 -8.91
CA GLY A 103 -15.49 13.58 -9.08
C GLY A 103 -14.72 13.97 -7.82
N GLY A 104 -15.38 13.97 -6.66
CA GLY A 104 -14.73 14.28 -5.38
C GLY A 104 -13.75 13.20 -4.93
N PHE A 105 -14.13 11.93 -5.10
CA PHE A 105 -13.26 10.78 -4.81
C PHE A 105 -12.03 10.74 -5.72
N PHE A 106 -12.19 11.07 -7.00
CA PHE A 106 -11.10 11.13 -7.95
C PHE A 106 -10.11 12.25 -7.60
N LEU A 107 -10.59 13.46 -7.33
CA LEU A 107 -9.72 14.63 -7.08
C LEU A 107 -8.83 14.44 -5.85
N THR A 108 -9.42 13.95 -4.78
CA THR A 108 -8.73 13.62 -3.51
C THR A 108 -7.76 12.46 -3.64
N SER A 109 -8.15 11.39 -4.35
CA SER A 109 -7.24 10.28 -4.67
C SER A 109 -6.05 10.77 -5.50
N PHE A 110 -6.31 11.59 -6.52
CA PHE A 110 -5.27 12.19 -7.36
C PHE A 110 -4.31 13.06 -6.54
N HIS A 111 -4.83 13.92 -5.67
CA HIS A 111 -4.01 14.77 -4.81
C HIS A 111 -3.18 13.93 -3.81
N GLY A 112 -3.79 12.92 -3.21
CA GLY A 112 -3.09 11.98 -2.33
C GLY A 112 -1.97 11.23 -3.07
N MET A 113 -2.22 10.78 -4.31
CA MET A 113 -1.22 10.10 -5.13
C MET A 113 -0.06 11.01 -5.52
N ILE A 114 -0.28 12.31 -5.76
CA ILE A 114 0.82 13.25 -6.02
C ILE A 114 1.72 13.37 -4.79
N ILE A 115 1.14 13.60 -3.61
CA ILE A 115 1.90 13.79 -2.36
C ILE A 115 2.69 12.51 -2.04
N VAL A 116 2.02 11.36 -2.05
CA VAL A 116 2.65 10.07 -1.79
C VAL A 116 3.64 9.71 -2.89
N GLY A 117 3.37 10.03 -4.15
CA GLY A 117 4.27 9.83 -5.27
C GLY A 117 5.60 10.58 -5.09
N ILE A 118 5.55 11.86 -4.70
CA ILE A 118 6.76 12.65 -4.42
C ILE A 118 7.52 12.08 -3.22
N ALA A 119 6.81 11.76 -2.13
CA ALA A 119 7.45 11.22 -0.93
C ALA A 119 8.12 9.86 -1.19
N THR A 120 7.45 8.98 -1.94
CA THR A 120 7.97 7.65 -2.30
C THR A 120 9.12 7.76 -3.29
N PHE A 121 9.08 8.70 -4.24
CA PHE A 121 10.20 8.96 -5.15
C PHE A 121 11.46 9.39 -4.39
N ILE A 122 11.34 10.34 -3.46
CA ILE A 122 12.45 10.78 -2.61
C ILE A 122 12.99 9.62 -1.77
N ALA A 123 12.10 8.84 -1.14
CA ALA A 123 12.48 7.67 -0.34
C ALA A 123 13.15 6.55 -1.18
N ALA A 124 12.85 6.48 -2.47
CA ALA A 124 13.41 5.51 -3.39
C ALA A 124 14.76 5.91 -3.99
N LEU A 125 15.18 7.18 -3.91
CA LEU A 125 16.46 7.65 -4.47
C LEU A 125 17.67 6.78 -4.06
N PRO A 126 17.87 6.42 -2.77
CA PRO A 126 18.98 5.57 -2.38
C PRO A 126 18.91 4.19 -3.04
N SER A 127 17.70 3.62 -3.16
CA SER A 127 17.48 2.34 -3.82
C SER A 127 17.77 2.43 -5.32
N ILE A 128 17.36 3.51 -6.00
CA ILE A 128 17.62 3.74 -7.43
C ILE A 128 19.12 3.79 -7.71
N ILE A 129 19.89 4.51 -6.88
CA ILE A 129 21.35 4.62 -7.02
C ILE A 129 21.99 3.22 -6.92
N LEU A 130 21.58 2.41 -5.94
CA LEU A 130 22.11 1.06 -5.76
C LEU A 130 21.70 0.11 -6.90
N ILE A 131 20.49 0.23 -7.43
CA ILE A 131 20.03 -0.53 -8.59
C ILE A 131 20.92 -0.23 -9.80
N ILE A 132 21.19 1.04 -10.07
CA ILE A 132 22.05 1.46 -11.18
C ILE A 132 23.48 0.94 -10.98
N ALA A 133 24.04 1.06 -9.78
CA ALA A 133 25.36 0.55 -9.46
C ALA A 133 25.46 -0.97 -9.66
N GLN A 134 24.47 -1.73 -9.19
CA GLN A 134 24.38 -3.18 -9.41
C GLN A 134 24.29 -3.50 -10.90
N PHE A 135 23.45 -2.77 -11.65
CA PHE A 135 23.25 -3.02 -13.08
C PHE A 135 24.54 -2.86 -13.87
N TYR A 136 25.26 -1.73 -13.70
CA TYR A 136 26.53 -1.51 -14.39
C TYR A 136 27.63 -2.49 -13.95
N SER A 137 27.71 -2.83 -12.66
CA SER A 137 28.68 -3.82 -12.19
C SER A 137 28.44 -5.21 -12.79
N GLN A 138 27.19 -5.56 -13.08
CA GLN A 138 26.84 -6.85 -13.66
C GLN A 138 27.04 -6.86 -15.17
N LEU A 139 26.81 -5.73 -15.84
CA LEU A 139 27.16 -5.57 -17.26
C LEU A 139 28.67 -5.70 -17.48
N GLY A 140 29.51 -5.00 -16.71
CA GLY A 140 30.96 -5.16 -16.82
C GLY A 140 31.41 -6.61 -16.54
N ALA A 141 30.78 -7.27 -15.57
CA ALA A 141 31.07 -8.68 -15.29
C ALA A 141 30.64 -9.65 -16.40
N LEU A 142 29.67 -9.27 -17.25
CA LEU A 142 29.35 -10.02 -18.47
C LEU A 142 30.41 -9.81 -19.56
N ASP A 143 31.03 -8.64 -19.62
CA ASP A 143 32.13 -8.31 -20.54
C ASP A 143 33.49 -8.87 -20.10
N GLY A 144 33.54 -9.54 -18.94
CA GLY A 144 34.73 -10.23 -18.41
C GLY A 144 35.47 -9.47 -17.30
N ASP A 145 35.00 -8.28 -16.93
CA ASP A 145 35.57 -7.54 -15.80
C ASP A 145 35.25 -8.23 -14.46
N PRO A 146 36.09 -8.05 -13.43
CA PRO A 146 35.71 -8.43 -12.08
C PRO A 146 34.48 -7.65 -11.61
N LEU A 147 33.74 -8.20 -10.64
CA LEU A 147 32.63 -7.47 -10.02
C LEU A 147 33.16 -6.16 -9.40
N GLY A 148 32.71 -5.02 -9.93
CA GLY A 148 33.09 -3.68 -9.49
C GLY A 148 32.45 -3.25 -8.16
N VAL A 149 31.80 -4.16 -7.45
CA VAL A 149 31.12 -3.89 -6.17
C VAL A 149 31.87 -4.54 -4.99
N PRO A 150 31.98 -3.84 -3.85
CA PRO A 150 32.63 -4.39 -2.66
C PRO A 150 31.81 -5.51 -2.01
N GLY A 151 32.44 -6.39 -1.23
CA GLY A 151 31.75 -7.54 -0.60
C GLY A 151 30.59 -7.16 0.35
N TYR A 152 30.60 -5.96 0.92
CA TYR A 152 29.49 -5.46 1.75
C TYR A 152 28.31 -4.89 0.93
N PHE A 153 28.40 -4.84 -0.40
CA PHE A 153 27.39 -4.24 -1.25
C PHE A 153 26.05 -4.99 -1.19
N THR A 154 26.07 -6.32 -1.22
CA THR A 154 24.84 -7.13 -1.13
C THR A 154 24.07 -6.93 0.19
N PRO A 155 24.69 -7.02 1.38
CA PRO A 155 23.97 -6.74 2.63
C PRO A 155 23.51 -5.28 2.73
N LEU A 156 24.28 -4.32 2.20
CA LEU A 156 23.87 -2.92 2.13
C LEU A 156 22.64 -2.72 1.24
N LEU A 157 22.61 -3.37 0.07
CA LEU A 157 21.48 -3.33 -0.87
C LEU A 157 20.21 -3.87 -0.23
N PHE A 158 20.28 -5.01 0.45
CA PHE A 158 19.14 -5.57 1.19
C PHE A 158 18.64 -4.64 2.29
N LEU A 159 19.54 -4.04 3.06
CA LEU A 159 19.19 -3.09 4.12
C LEU A 159 18.46 -1.87 3.56
N VAL A 160 19.02 -1.24 2.53
CA VAL A 160 18.47 -0.03 1.91
C VAL A 160 17.12 -0.32 1.26
N PHE A 161 16.98 -1.43 0.54
CA PHE A 161 15.69 -1.83 -0.05
C PHE A 161 14.63 -2.07 1.01
N THR A 162 14.97 -2.76 2.09
CA THR A 162 14.02 -3.02 3.19
C THR A 162 13.53 -1.72 3.81
N ILE A 163 14.44 -0.77 4.08
CA ILE A 163 14.08 0.55 4.63
C ILE A 163 13.22 1.34 3.64
N THR A 164 13.61 1.41 2.37
CA THR A 164 12.84 2.10 1.33
C THR A 164 11.43 1.50 1.19
N PHE A 165 11.28 0.18 1.11
CA PHE A 165 9.97 -0.45 1.01
C PHE A 165 9.13 -0.23 2.27
N LEU A 166 9.74 -0.23 3.46
CA LEU A 166 9.04 0.09 4.69
C LEU A 166 8.44 1.51 4.64
N LEU A 167 9.23 2.50 4.20
CA LEU A 167 8.77 3.87 4.03
C LEU A 167 7.64 3.97 3.00
N ILE A 168 7.77 3.28 1.86
CA ILE A 168 6.73 3.24 0.81
C ILE A 168 5.45 2.61 1.34
N ILE A 169 5.53 1.49 2.06
CA ILE A 169 4.36 0.82 2.64
C ILE A 169 3.64 1.76 3.62
N TYR A 170 4.36 2.47 4.49
CA TYR A 170 3.73 3.43 5.40
C TYR A 170 3.11 4.64 4.67
N ALA A 171 3.74 5.13 3.61
CA ALA A 171 3.18 6.20 2.79
C ALA A 171 1.88 5.75 2.07
N LEU A 172 1.86 4.54 1.52
CA LEU A 172 0.67 3.93 0.92
C LEU A 172 -0.42 3.64 1.96
N SER A 173 -0.02 3.22 3.16
CA SER A 173 -0.93 3.00 4.29
C SER A 173 -1.69 4.27 4.65
N TRP A 174 -0.97 5.40 4.72
CA TRP A 174 -1.56 6.71 4.98
C TRP A 174 -2.58 7.11 3.90
N LEU A 175 -2.27 6.88 2.62
CA LEU A 175 -3.21 7.11 1.51
C LEU A 175 -4.45 6.21 1.63
N GLY A 176 -4.27 4.94 1.94
CA GLY A 176 -5.36 3.99 2.13
C GLY A 176 -6.33 4.40 3.23
N ILE A 177 -5.81 4.86 4.38
CA ILE A 177 -6.65 5.34 5.49
C ILE A 177 -7.36 6.65 5.09
N SER A 178 -6.68 7.55 4.38
CA SER A 178 -7.28 8.81 3.91
C SER A 178 -8.46 8.58 2.97
N LEU A 179 -8.33 7.65 2.02
CA LEU A 179 -9.42 7.25 1.13
C LEU A 179 -10.57 6.57 1.88
N ALA A 180 -10.25 5.73 2.87
CA ALA A 180 -11.26 5.08 3.70
C ALA A 180 -12.07 6.10 4.53
N TYR A 181 -11.39 7.13 5.07
CA TYR A 181 -12.03 8.22 5.78
C TYR A 181 -13.01 8.99 4.88
N GLN A 182 -12.57 9.34 3.69
CA GLN A 182 -13.40 10.04 2.74
C GLN A 182 -14.62 9.23 2.29
N PHE A 183 -14.44 7.94 2.04
CA PHE A 183 -15.57 7.05 1.77
C PHE A 183 -16.57 7.02 2.94
N GLY A 184 -16.08 7.03 4.18
CA GLY A 184 -16.91 7.17 5.38
C GLY A 184 -17.67 8.50 5.43
N SER A 185 -17.04 9.60 5.02
CA SER A 185 -17.67 10.93 4.93
C SER A 185 -18.84 10.94 3.95
N TYR A 186 -18.67 10.33 2.77
CA TYR A 186 -19.75 10.20 1.79
C TYR A 186 -20.95 9.39 2.30
N LYS A 187 -20.72 8.41 3.18
CA LYS A 187 -21.84 7.68 3.83
C LYS A 187 -22.70 8.65 4.65
N VAL A 188 -22.07 9.48 5.48
CA VAL A 188 -22.78 10.44 6.34
C VAL A 188 -23.49 11.50 5.51
N GLN A 189 -22.82 12.04 4.48
CA GLN A 189 -23.40 13.06 3.61
C GLN A 189 -24.62 12.55 2.83
N ASP A 190 -24.60 11.29 2.36
CA ASP A 190 -25.76 10.67 1.72
C ASP A 190 -26.93 10.49 2.70
N GLU A 191 -26.64 10.07 3.94
CA GLU A 191 -27.65 9.87 5.00
C GLU A 191 -28.28 11.20 5.43
N GLU A 192 -27.49 12.27 5.60
CA GLU A 192 -27.99 13.62 5.90
C GLU A 192 -28.88 14.16 4.77
N LYS A 193 -28.48 13.95 3.50
CA LYS A 193 -29.29 14.36 2.35
C LYS A 193 -30.60 13.58 2.26
N GLN A 194 -30.64 12.33 2.70
CA GLN A 194 -31.88 11.55 2.80
C GLN A 194 -32.79 12.09 3.91
N ARG A 195 -32.24 12.32 5.12
CA ARG A 195 -33.00 12.88 6.25
C ARG A 195 -33.62 14.24 5.91
N MET A 196 -32.88 15.13 5.26
CA MET A 196 -33.41 16.43 4.83
C MET A 196 -34.58 16.27 3.85
N LYS A 197 -34.49 15.33 2.90
CA LYS A 197 -35.59 15.05 1.96
C LYS A 197 -36.82 14.46 2.64
N GLU A 198 -36.63 13.60 3.63
CA GLU A 198 -37.73 13.00 4.42
C GLU A 198 -38.41 14.07 5.29
N SER A 199 -37.64 14.91 5.98
CA SER A 199 -38.16 16.05 6.74
C SER A 199 -38.93 17.03 5.86
N GLN A 200 -38.41 17.35 4.67
CA GLN A 200 -39.09 18.23 3.73
C GLN A 200 -40.40 17.62 3.21
N LYS A 201 -40.42 16.32 2.91
CA LYS A 201 -41.65 15.60 2.52
C LYS A 201 -42.69 15.62 3.63
N MET A 202 -42.30 15.31 4.87
CA MET A 202 -43.21 15.34 6.01
C MET A 202 -43.81 16.74 6.21
N ALA A 203 -42.99 17.80 6.12
CA ALA A 203 -43.47 19.18 6.20
C ALA A 203 -44.48 19.52 5.08
N THR A 204 -44.22 19.10 3.83
CA THR A 204 -45.18 19.33 2.73
C THR A 204 -46.50 18.57 2.91
N THR A 205 -46.45 17.32 3.42
CA THR A 205 -47.65 16.51 3.66
C THR A 205 -48.46 17.02 4.86
N GLU A 206 -47.82 17.66 5.84
CA GLU A 206 -48.55 18.35 6.92
C GLU A 206 -49.25 19.60 6.42
N ILE A 207 -48.62 20.39 5.53
CA ILE A 207 -49.25 21.57 4.92
C ILE A 207 -50.46 21.17 4.07
N GLU A 208 -50.40 20.07 3.31
CA GLU A 208 -51.51 19.58 2.49
C GLU A 208 -52.72 19.05 3.29
N LYS A 209 -52.56 18.84 4.61
CA LYS A 209 -53.65 18.36 5.49
C LYS A 209 -54.49 19.49 6.09
N TYR A 210 -54.07 20.75 5.98
CA TYR A 210 -54.79 21.93 6.44
C TYR A 210 -55.39 22.70 5.26
#